data_AF-A0A2S6S2N9-F1
#
_entry.id   AF-A0A2S6S2N9-F1
#
_cell.length_a   1.000
_cell.length_b   1.000
_cell.length_c   1.000
_cell.angle_alpha   90.00
_cell.angle_beta   90.00
_cell.angle_gamma   90.00
#
_symmetry.space_group_name_H-M   'P 1'
#
loop_
_entity.id
_entity.type
_entity.pdbx_description
1 polymer ?
#
loop_
_entity_poly.entity_id
_entity_poly.type
_entity_poly.pdbx_seq_one_letter_code
_entity_poly.pdbx_strand_id
1 'polypeptide(L)'
;MKKIFLPIFMIFCLGLTSCDSLSEEDAESYVKLIDEKNQYLGRIIIIQSRLFEGNRSREDAREALEFITGEEIVEKYLQEKIGTTSDVEMMELPTNSRSMRALHDKFLSAIHYFYLSQQALEESGYVRSTGIAEGYWHESRYRYLVFGHELCRYTSVKEFYESKGQEGKAFLEFCKTPKPERFDPEKNQGQSKFMNEEETEKD
;
A
#
# COMPACT_ATOMS: atom_id res chain seq x y z
N MET A 1 -50.56 42.37 29.12
CA MET A 1 -50.19 41.23 28.25
C MET A 1 -48.67 41.15 28.18
N LYS A 2 -48.03 40.27 28.96
CA LYS A 2 -46.57 40.07 28.97
C LYS A 2 -46.23 38.93 28.01
N LYS A 3 -45.45 39.21 26.97
CA LYS A 3 -44.91 38.18 26.06
C LYS A 3 -43.76 37.49 26.79
N ILE A 4 -43.97 36.22 27.15
CA ILE A 4 -42.91 35.33 27.66
C ILE A 4 -42.15 34.84 26.41
N PHE A 5 -40.93 35.32 26.25
CA PHE A 5 -39.99 34.80 25.26
C PHE A 5 -39.28 33.59 25.91
N LEU A 6 -39.62 32.39 25.47
CA LEU A 6 -38.93 31.16 25.85
C LEU A 6 -37.64 31.04 25.00
N PRO A 7 -36.44 30.89 25.58
CA PRO A 7 -35.29 30.45 24.81
C PRO A 7 -35.34 28.93 24.71
N ILE A 8 -35.90 28.42 23.62
CA ILE A 8 -35.84 27.00 23.26
C ILE A 8 -34.51 26.76 22.54
N PHE A 9 -33.74 25.84 23.12
CA PHE A 9 -32.69 25.06 22.47
C PHE A 9 -31.33 25.73 22.23
N MET A 10 -30.68 26.04 23.35
CA MET A 10 -29.22 25.93 23.49
C MET A 10 -28.82 24.44 23.54
N ILE A 11 -29.01 23.69 22.45
CA ILE A 11 -28.43 22.35 22.23
C ILE A 11 -28.14 22.22 20.73
N PHE A 12 -27.16 22.98 20.26
CA PHE A 12 -26.53 22.75 18.97
C PHE A 12 -25.08 23.18 19.12
N CYS A 13 -24.15 22.36 18.64
CA CYS A 13 -22.69 22.49 18.79
C CYS A 13 -22.03 21.83 20.00
N LEU A 14 -22.55 20.69 20.48
CA LEU A 14 -21.68 19.61 20.98
C LEU A 14 -21.47 18.59 19.86
N GLY A 15 -21.04 19.08 18.69
CA GLY A 15 -20.35 18.26 17.72
C GLY A 15 -18.96 18.00 18.25
N LEU A 16 -18.85 17.13 19.26
CA LEU A 16 -17.59 16.49 19.61
C LEU A 16 -17.20 15.70 18.37
N THR A 17 -16.40 16.30 17.50
CA THR A 17 -15.48 15.54 16.67
C THR A 17 -14.60 14.80 17.67
N SER A 18 -15.02 13.61 18.09
CA SER A 18 -14.12 12.65 18.71
C SER A 18 -13.02 12.44 17.69
N CYS A 19 -11.92 13.16 17.87
CA CYS A 19 -10.65 12.85 17.25
C CYS A 19 -10.20 11.57 17.95
N ASP A 20 -10.80 10.46 17.55
CA ASP A 20 -10.52 9.15 18.10
C ASP A 20 -9.10 8.81 17.66
N SER A 21 -8.09 9.07 18.49
CA SER A 21 -6.70 8.73 18.18
C SER A 21 -6.46 7.27 18.51
N LEU A 22 -5.77 6.53 17.63
CA LEU A 22 -5.38 5.17 17.93
C LEU A 22 -4.47 5.14 19.17
N SER A 23 -4.73 4.23 20.11
CA SER A 23 -3.88 4.07 21.30
C SER A 23 -2.56 3.39 20.95
N GLU A 24 -1.53 3.59 21.77
CA GLU A 24 -0.24 2.89 21.61
C GLU A 24 -0.41 1.35 21.73
N GLU A 25 -1.29 0.89 22.63
CA GLU A 25 -1.59 -0.53 22.82
C GLU A 25 -2.30 -1.15 21.61
N ASP A 26 -3.26 -0.42 21.02
CA ASP A 26 -3.96 -0.84 19.81
C ASP A 26 -3.00 -0.92 18.62
N ALA A 27 -2.13 0.09 18.46
CA ALA A 27 -1.13 0.13 17.40
C ALA A 27 -0.11 -1.02 17.52
N GLU A 28 0.35 -1.32 18.74
CA GLU A 28 1.24 -2.45 19.01
C GLU A 28 0.58 -3.79 18.70
N SER A 29 -0.68 -3.96 19.15
CA SER A 29 -1.45 -5.17 18.90
C SER A 29 -1.71 -5.36 17.41
N TYR A 30 -2.01 -4.27 16.69
CA TYR A 30 -2.21 -4.29 15.26
C TYR A 30 -0.92 -4.63 14.50
N VAL A 31 0.22 -4.01 14.84
CA VAL A 31 1.48 -4.32 14.13
C VAL A 31 1.87 -5.77 14.34
N LYS A 32 1.69 -6.33 15.55
CA LYS A 32 1.92 -7.76 15.83
C LYS A 32 1.05 -8.66 14.96
N LEU A 33 -0.22 -8.29 14.77
CA LEU A 33 -1.18 -9.03 13.94
C LEU A 33 -0.77 -9.05 12.45
N ILE A 34 -0.27 -7.93 11.93
CA ILE A 34 0.02 -7.77 10.49
C ILE A 34 1.49 -7.97 10.11
N ASP A 35 2.40 -8.11 11.08
CA ASP A 35 3.84 -8.01 10.85
C ASP A 35 4.34 -8.99 9.77
N GLU A 36 3.93 -10.27 9.85
CA GLU A 36 4.33 -11.28 8.87
C GLU A 36 3.85 -10.90 7.45
N LYS A 37 2.57 -10.52 7.32
CA LYS A 37 1.99 -10.09 6.02
C LYS A 37 2.69 -8.84 5.49
N ASN A 38 3.00 -7.89 6.37
CA ASN A 38 3.69 -6.65 6.03
C ASN A 38 5.13 -6.89 5.53
N GLN A 39 5.84 -7.83 6.13
CA GLN A 39 7.17 -8.23 5.66
C GLN A 39 7.11 -8.90 4.29
N TYR A 40 6.17 -9.80 4.06
CA TYR A 40 6.00 -10.44 2.74
C TYR A 40 5.58 -9.43 1.68
N LEU A 41 4.71 -8.47 2.00
CA LEU A 41 4.27 -7.45 1.04
C LEU A 41 5.45 -6.58 0.60
N GLY A 42 6.29 -6.16 1.55
CA GLY A 42 7.53 -5.43 1.23
C GLY A 42 8.46 -6.22 0.30
N ARG A 43 8.63 -7.52 0.54
CA ARG A 43 9.45 -8.40 -0.32
C ARG A 43 8.87 -8.51 -1.73
N ILE A 44 7.57 -8.73 -1.84
CA ILE A 44 6.85 -8.85 -3.11
C ILE A 44 6.97 -7.56 -3.93
N ILE A 45 6.76 -6.40 -3.30
CA ILE A 45 6.92 -5.10 -3.96
C ILE A 45 8.34 -4.94 -4.56
N ILE A 46 9.37 -5.39 -3.85
CA ILE A 46 10.76 -5.35 -4.33
C ILE A 46 10.99 -6.32 -5.50
N ILE A 47 10.46 -7.54 -5.40
CA ILE A 47 10.56 -8.54 -6.49
C ILE A 47 9.89 -8.00 -7.74
N GLN A 48 8.68 -7.45 -7.60
CA GLN A 48 7.92 -6.88 -8.70
C GLN A 48 8.68 -5.73 -9.40
N SER A 49 9.37 -4.86 -8.65
CA SER A 49 10.25 -3.83 -9.23
C SER A 49 11.29 -4.42 -10.18
N ARG A 50 11.93 -5.52 -9.77
CA ARG A 50 12.97 -6.19 -10.54
C ARG A 50 12.42 -6.88 -11.78
N LEU A 51 11.22 -7.46 -11.67
CA LEU A 51 10.51 -8.04 -12.80
C LEU A 51 10.18 -6.96 -13.84
N PHE A 52 9.63 -5.82 -13.42
CA PHE A 52 9.41 -4.69 -14.33
C PHE A 52 10.71 -4.19 -14.97
N GLU A 53 11.77 -3.98 -14.19
CA GLU A 53 13.07 -3.56 -14.72
C GLU A 53 13.62 -4.54 -15.77
N GLY A 54 13.53 -5.85 -15.52
CA GLY A 54 13.97 -6.88 -16.46
C GLY A 54 13.07 -7.06 -17.68
N ASN A 55 11.81 -6.61 -17.63
CA ASN A 55 10.86 -6.70 -18.74
C ASN A 55 10.95 -5.52 -19.71
N ARG A 56 11.60 -4.41 -19.33
CA ARG A 56 11.70 -3.19 -20.16
C ARG A 56 12.60 -3.33 -21.40
N SER A 57 13.46 -4.34 -21.48
CA SER A 57 14.51 -4.44 -22.50
C SER A 57 14.27 -5.51 -23.58
N ARG A 58 13.02 -5.99 -23.74
CA ARG A 58 12.78 -7.29 -24.38
C ARG A 58 12.38 -7.22 -25.84
N GLU A 59 13.13 -7.95 -26.65
CA GLU A 59 12.81 -8.29 -28.05
C GLU A 59 12.62 -9.81 -28.27
N ASP A 60 12.97 -10.67 -27.28
CA ASP A 60 13.00 -12.15 -27.40
C ASP A 60 11.88 -12.86 -26.61
N ALA A 61 11.26 -13.88 -27.24
CA ALA A 61 10.23 -14.74 -26.67
C ALA A 61 10.67 -15.59 -25.46
N ARG A 62 11.96 -15.97 -25.36
CA ARG A 62 12.46 -16.71 -24.19
C ARG A 62 12.43 -15.86 -22.92
N GLU A 63 12.82 -14.59 -23.04
CA GLU A 63 12.79 -13.67 -21.91
C GLU A 63 11.33 -13.44 -21.49
N ALA A 64 10.40 -13.25 -22.44
CA ALA A 64 8.96 -13.14 -22.17
C ALA A 64 8.45 -14.27 -21.25
N LEU A 65 8.82 -15.52 -21.53
CA LEU A 65 8.46 -16.68 -20.71
C LEU A 65 9.01 -16.59 -19.26
N GLU A 66 10.25 -16.13 -19.09
CA GLU A 66 10.85 -15.97 -17.75
C GLU A 66 10.13 -14.92 -16.89
N PHE A 67 9.57 -13.87 -17.50
CA PHE A 67 8.77 -12.89 -16.76
C PHE A 67 7.43 -13.46 -16.35
N ILE A 68 6.72 -14.16 -17.25
CA ILE A 68 5.46 -14.82 -16.92
C ILE A 68 5.66 -15.78 -15.74
N THR A 69 6.72 -16.62 -15.80
CA THR A 69 7.06 -17.51 -14.68
C THR A 69 7.37 -16.72 -13.39
N GLY A 70 8.04 -15.57 -13.49
CA GLY A 70 8.28 -14.68 -12.37
C GLY A 70 6.99 -14.13 -11.75
N GLU A 71 6.06 -13.67 -12.58
CA GLU A 71 4.75 -13.14 -12.16
C GLU A 71 3.88 -14.22 -11.49
N GLU A 72 3.84 -15.43 -12.04
CA GLU A 72 3.13 -16.58 -11.43
C GLU A 72 3.69 -16.92 -10.05
N ILE A 73 5.02 -16.86 -9.87
CA ILE A 73 5.66 -17.05 -8.57
C ILE A 73 5.24 -15.94 -7.60
N VAL A 74 5.20 -14.69 -8.06
CA VAL A 74 4.77 -13.55 -7.24
C VAL A 74 3.31 -13.70 -6.81
N GLU A 75 2.41 -14.04 -7.72
CA GLU A 75 0.99 -14.24 -7.44
C GLU A 75 0.78 -15.34 -6.40
N LYS A 76 1.41 -16.50 -6.62
CA LYS A 76 1.35 -17.60 -5.67
C LYS A 76 1.87 -17.20 -4.29
N TYR A 77 2.98 -16.47 -4.24
CA TYR A 77 3.57 -16.03 -2.98
C TYR A 77 2.69 -15.00 -2.26
N LEU A 78 2.04 -14.10 -3.00
CA LEU A 78 1.06 -13.15 -2.47
C LEU A 78 -0.13 -13.89 -1.85
N GLN A 79 -0.73 -14.82 -2.58
CA GLN A 79 -1.89 -15.59 -2.10
C GLN A 79 -1.53 -16.44 -0.87
N GLU A 80 -0.40 -17.15 -0.88
CA GLU A 80 -0.01 -18.06 0.22
C GLU A 80 0.40 -17.31 1.50
N LYS A 81 1.00 -16.12 1.37
CA LYS A 81 1.58 -15.39 2.52
C LYS A 81 0.71 -14.26 3.03
N ILE A 82 -0.01 -13.58 2.14
CA ILE A 82 -0.84 -12.43 2.48
C ILE A 82 -2.32 -12.81 2.42
N GLY A 83 -2.72 -13.64 1.47
CA GLY A 83 -4.13 -13.95 1.21
C GLY A 83 -4.74 -12.95 0.24
N THR A 84 -6.02 -13.15 -0.09
CA THR A 84 -6.76 -12.27 -0.99
C THR A 84 -7.07 -10.93 -0.32
N THR A 85 -7.47 -9.93 -1.13
CA THR A 85 -7.94 -8.64 -0.59
C THR A 85 -9.07 -8.84 0.43
N SER A 86 -10.01 -9.74 0.15
CA SER A 86 -11.13 -10.06 1.04
C SER A 86 -10.66 -10.70 2.36
N ASP A 87 -9.66 -11.59 2.31
CA ASP A 87 -9.11 -12.23 3.51
C ASP A 87 -8.50 -11.19 4.45
N VAL A 88 -7.81 -10.19 3.89
CA VAL A 88 -7.21 -9.11 4.67
C VAL A 88 -8.26 -8.16 5.20
N GLU A 89 -9.27 -7.80 4.40
CA GLU A 89 -10.38 -6.94 4.82
C GLU A 89 -11.17 -7.53 6.02
N MET A 90 -11.34 -8.85 6.03
CA MET A 90 -12.07 -9.56 7.09
C MET A 90 -11.23 -9.87 8.35
N MET A 91 -9.97 -9.43 8.41
CA MET A 91 -9.13 -9.67 9.59
C MET A 91 -9.77 -9.09 10.86
N GLU A 92 -9.75 -9.88 11.94
CA GLU A 92 -10.18 -9.42 13.26
C GLU A 92 -9.22 -8.35 13.77
N LEU A 93 -9.68 -7.10 13.79
CA LEU A 93 -8.88 -5.97 14.26
C LEU A 93 -8.92 -5.88 15.79
N PRO A 94 -7.84 -5.39 16.45
CA PRO A 94 -7.80 -5.25 17.90
C PRO A 94 -8.96 -4.40 18.46
N THR A 95 -9.36 -3.36 17.73
CA THR A 95 -10.54 -2.57 18.02
C THR A 95 -11.31 -2.23 16.75
N ASN A 96 -12.63 -2.01 16.87
CA ASN A 96 -13.47 -1.53 15.77
C ASN A 96 -13.57 0.00 15.72
N SER A 97 -12.53 0.69 16.21
CA SER A 97 -12.46 2.16 16.20
C SER A 97 -12.30 2.68 14.78
N ARG A 98 -12.74 3.93 14.55
CA ARG A 98 -12.58 4.56 13.22
C ARG A 98 -11.12 4.65 12.81
N SER A 99 -10.24 4.96 13.78
CA SER A 99 -8.81 5.11 13.50
C SER A 99 -8.09 3.79 13.28
N MET A 100 -8.51 2.71 13.95
CA MET A 100 -8.00 1.37 13.65
C MET A 100 -8.38 0.95 12.23
N ARG A 101 -9.65 1.12 11.85
CA ARG A 101 -10.11 0.88 10.46
C ARG A 101 -9.33 1.72 9.46
N ALA A 102 -9.16 3.02 9.72
CA ALA A 102 -8.42 3.89 8.82
C ALA A 102 -6.93 3.53 8.69
N LEU A 103 -6.29 2.96 9.73
CA LEU A 103 -4.93 2.42 9.63
C LEU A 103 -4.93 1.13 8.79
N HIS A 104 -5.86 0.23 9.06
CA HIS A 104 -6.01 -1.02 8.34
C HIS A 104 -6.27 -0.82 6.84
N ASP A 105 -7.15 0.13 6.49
CA ASP A 105 -7.47 0.47 5.11
C ASP A 105 -6.24 0.93 4.32
N LYS A 106 -5.24 1.55 4.97
CA LYS A 106 -3.98 1.92 4.30
C LYS A 106 -3.18 0.69 3.89
N PHE A 107 -3.11 -0.31 4.77
CA PHE A 107 -2.45 -1.58 4.49
C PHE A 107 -3.21 -2.36 3.41
N LEU A 108 -4.52 -2.50 3.57
CA LEU A 108 -5.41 -3.15 2.60
C LEU A 108 -5.29 -2.50 1.21
N SER A 109 -5.23 -1.17 1.17
CA SER A 109 -5.12 -0.46 -0.10
C SER A 109 -3.82 -0.74 -0.83
N ALA A 110 -2.69 -0.92 -0.13
CA ALA A 110 -1.44 -1.34 -0.77
C ALA A 110 -1.59 -2.71 -1.45
N ILE A 111 -2.25 -3.66 -0.79
CA ILE A 111 -2.51 -5.01 -1.32
C ILE A 111 -3.47 -4.94 -2.52
N HIS A 112 -4.55 -4.18 -2.40
CA HIS A 112 -5.53 -4.01 -3.46
C HIS A 112 -4.88 -3.50 -4.76
N TYR A 113 -4.06 -2.45 -4.68
CA TYR A 113 -3.35 -1.93 -5.85
C TYR A 113 -2.31 -2.90 -6.41
N PHE A 114 -1.74 -3.77 -5.57
CA PHE A 114 -0.86 -4.82 -6.06
C PHE A 114 -1.63 -5.83 -6.90
N TYR A 115 -2.80 -6.28 -6.44
CA TYR A 115 -3.68 -7.16 -7.22
C TYR A 115 -4.14 -6.52 -8.54
N LEU A 116 -4.45 -5.22 -8.53
CA LEU A 116 -4.76 -4.48 -9.77
C LEU A 116 -3.58 -4.48 -10.75
N SER A 117 -2.35 -4.39 -10.26
CA SER A 117 -1.14 -4.50 -11.09
C SER A 117 -1.05 -5.88 -11.75
N GLN A 118 -1.30 -6.95 -11.00
CA GLN A 118 -1.23 -8.33 -11.53
C GLN A 118 -2.34 -8.58 -12.55
N GLN A 119 -3.56 -8.17 -12.24
CA GLN A 119 -4.69 -8.26 -13.16
C GLN A 119 -4.40 -7.52 -14.47
N ALA A 120 -3.84 -6.30 -14.40
CA ALA A 120 -3.48 -5.54 -15.60
C ALA A 120 -2.37 -6.22 -16.42
N LEU A 121 -1.45 -6.96 -15.78
CA LEU A 121 -0.46 -7.77 -16.48
C LEU A 121 -1.10 -8.96 -17.20
N GLU A 122 -1.97 -9.71 -16.52
CA GLU A 122 -2.71 -10.84 -17.11
C GLU A 122 -3.57 -10.39 -18.30
N GLU A 123 -4.33 -9.31 -18.14
CA GLU A 123 -5.19 -8.75 -19.20
C GLU A 123 -4.38 -8.27 -20.41
N SER A 124 -3.15 -7.81 -20.21
CA SER A 124 -2.22 -7.44 -21.29
C SER A 124 -1.53 -8.63 -21.96
N GLY A 125 -1.74 -9.86 -21.45
CA GLY A 125 -1.01 -11.05 -21.87
C GLY A 125 0.49 -10.97 -21.52
N TYR A 126 0.83 -10.23 -20.46
CA TYR A 126 2.21 -9.96 -20.02
C TYR A 126 3.10 -9.25 -21.06
N VAL A 127 2.51 -8.73 -22.14
CA VAL A 127 3.23 -8.03 -23.21
C VAL A 127 3.51 -6.61 -22.75
N ARG A 128 4.81 -6.23 -22.74
CA ARG A 128 5.37 -4.91 -22.38
C ARG A 128 4.68 -4.29 -21.16
N SER A 129 5.33 -4.35 -19.99
CA SER A 129 4.94 -3.64 -18.75
C SER A 129 4.00 -2.47 -19.04
N THR A 130 2.68 -2.73 -19.02
CA THR A 130 1.77 -1.69 -19.45
C THR A 130 1.98 -0.55 -18.47
N GLY A 131 2.11 0.69 -18.96
CA GLY A 131 2.24 1.84 -18.07
C GLY A 131 1.13 1.85 -16.99
N ILE A 132 0.01 1.18 -17.28
CA ILE A 132 -1.08 0.89 -16.35
C ILE A 132 -0.67 -0.08 -15.22
N ALA A 133 -0.17 -1.29 -15.53
CA ALA A 133 0.27 -2.24 -14.50
C ALA A 133 1.39 -1.66 -13.63
N GLU A 134 2.40 -1.07 -14.26
CA GLU A 134 3.50 -0.43 -13.53
C GLU A 134 2.98 0.75 -12.68
N GLY A 135 2.00 1.51 -13.19
CA GLY A 135 1.31 2.56 -12.44
C GLY A 135 0.59 2.05 -11.19
N TYR A 136 -0.13 0.93 -11.29
CA TYR A 136 -0.77 0.31 -10.14
C TYR A 136 0.25 -0.22 -9.12
N TRP A 137 1.35 -0.82 -9.58
CA TRP A 137 2.44 -1.21 -8.68
C TRP A 137 3.08 -0.01 -7.98
N HIS A 138 3.34 1.09 -8.68
CA HIS A 138 3.85 2.32 -8.09
C HIS A 138 2.91 2.85 -7.01
N GLU A 139 1.60 2.80 -7.25
CA GLU A 139 0.57 3.18 -6.29
C GLU A 139 0.54 2.25 -5.08
N SER A 140 0.64 0.93 -5.28
CA SER A 140 0.78 -0.07 -4.21
C SER A 140 1.98 0.22 -3.33
N ARG A 141 3.16 0.42 -3.95
CA ARG A 141 4.41 0.79 -3.25
C ARG A 141 4.24 2.08 -2.46
N TYR A 142 3.65 3.11 -3.05
CA TYR A 142 3.42 4.38 -2.35
C TYR A 142 2.55 4.17 -1.10
N ARG A 143 1.45 3.43 -1.22
CA ARG A 143 0.54 3.14 -0.09
C ARG A 143 1.19 2.31 0.99
N TYR A 144 2.00 1.33 0.61
CA TYR A 144 2.80 0.54 1.55
C TYR A 144 3.74 1.43 2.38
N LEU A 145 4.44 2.37 1.72
CA LEU A 145 5.34 3.30 2.41
C LEU A 145 4.55 4.29 3.28
N VAL A 146 3.39 4.80 2.83
CA VAL A 146 2.54 5.67 3.65
C VAL A 146 2.03 4.94 4.90
N PHE A 147 1.61 3.68 4.75
CA PHE A 147 1.22 2.83 5.86
C PHE A 147 2.35 2.66 6.87
N GLY A 148 3.56 2.30 6.41
CA GLY A 148 4.73 2.19 7.27
C GLY A 148 5.03 3.50 8.01
N HIS A 149 4.95 4.65 7.34
CA HIS A 149 5.16 5.94 7.99
C HIS A 149 4.11 6.28 9.05
N GLU A 150 2.86 5.83 8.85
CA GLU A 150 1.82 5.96 9.86
C GLU A 150 2.16 5.14 11.10
N LEU A 151 2.67 3.92 10.93
CA LEU A 151 3.16 3.08 12.04
C LEU A 151 4.33 3.71 12.79
N CYS A 152 5.24 4.42 12.10
CA CYS A 152 6.37 5.12 12.71
C CYS A 152 5.98 6.25 13.69
N ARG A 153 4.69 6.61 13.77
CA ARG A 153 4.19 7.62 14.72
C ARG A 153 4.02 7.08 16.14
N TYR A 154 3.94 5.76 16.29
CA TYR A 154 3.68 5.09 17.57
C TYR A 154 4.98 4.61 18.19
N THR A 155 5.16 4.91 19.47
CA THR A 155 6.37 4.51 20.21
C THR A 155 6.36 3.00 20.45
N SER A 156 5.21 2.42 20.77
CA SER A 156 5.06 0.98 21.02
C SER A 156 5.42 0.14 19.79
N VAL A 157 5.13 0.63 18.59
CA VAL A 157 5.49 -0.03 17.33
C VAL A 157 7.01 -0.01 17.11
N LYS A 158 7.69 1.07 17.47
CA LYS A 158 9.16 1.13 17.40
C LYS A 158 9.79 0.17 18.40
N GLU A 159 9.31 0.16 19.64
CA GLU A 159 9.77 -0.76 20.68
C GLU A 159 9.55 -2.23 20.26
N PHE A 160 8.43 -2.53 19.61
CA PHE A 160 8.20 -3.85 19.01
C PHE A 160 9.28 -4.21 17.99
N TYR A 161 9.61 -3.32 17.04
CA TYR A 161 10.67 -3.60 16.06
C TYR A 161 12.08 -3.59 16.66
N GLU A 162 12.35 -2.81 17.70
CA GLU A 162 13.60 -2.87 18.47
C GLU A 162 13.77 -4.24 19.13
N SER A 163 12.69 -4.80 19.69
CA SER A 163 12.70 -6.13 20.31
C SER A 163 13.03 -7.26 19.34
N LYS A 164 12.85 -7.03 18.02
CA LYS A 164 13.21 -7.97 16.95
C LYS A 164 14.68 -7.94 16.54
N GLY A 165 15.49 -7.05 17.11
CA GLY A 165 16.92 -6.98 16.81
C GLY A 165 17.20 -6.70 15.32
N GLN A 166 17.96 -7.59 14.66
CA GLN A 166 18.35 -7.38 13.26
C GLN A 166 17.16 -7.34 12.30
N GLU A 167 16.09 -8.08 12.58
CA GLU A 167 14.91 -8.14 11.70
C GLU A 167 14.13 -6.84 11.69
N GLY A 168 14.09 -6.11 12.82
CA GLY A 168 13.38 -4.83 12.92
C GLY A 168 14.21 -3.61 12.49
N LYS A 169 15.53 -3.77 12.32
CA LYS A 169 16.43 -2.66 11.97
C LYS A 169 16.02 -1.95 10.67
N ALA A 170 15.54 -2.70 9.67
CA ALA A 170 15.11 -2.12 8.41
C ALA A 170 13.93 -1.16 8.58
N PHE A 171 12.94 -1.52 9.41
CA PHE A 171 11.80 -0.66 9.72
C PHE A 171 12.24 0.59 10.50
N LEU A 172 13.13 0.43 11.48
CA LEU A 172 13.63 1.55 12.29
C LEU A 172 14.42 2.57 11.46
N GLU A 173 15.24 2.12 10.51
CA GLU A 173 15.91 3.01 9.56
C GLU A 173 14.90 3.68 8.62
N PHE A 174 13.90 2.94 8.14
CA PHE A 174 12.81 3.49 7.36
C PHE A 174 12.05 4.60 8.10
N CYS A 175 11.82 4.48 9.42
CA CYS A 175 11.18 5.55 10.19
C CYS A 175 11.96 6.89 10.22
N LYS A 176 13.23 6.90 9.79
CA LYS A 176 14.07 8.10 9.69
C LYS A 176 14.03 8.73 8.30
N THR A 177 13.44 8.07 7.30
CA THR A 177 13.35 8.61 5.94
C THR A 177 12.31 9.73 5.86
N PRO A 178 12.39 10.63 4.88
CA PRO A 178 11.30 11.56 4.61
C PRO A 178 10.02 10.80 4.25
N LYS A 179 8.87 11.42 4.54
CA LYS A 179 7.56 10.88 4.13
C LYS A 179 7.56 10.62 2.62
N PRO A 180 7.06 9.47 2.15
CA PRO A 180 7.06 9.12 0.73
C PRO A 180 6.22 10.13 -0.04
N GLU A 181 6.74 10.51 -1.20
CA GLU A 181 5.99 11.24 -2.21
C GLU A 181 5.32 10.25 -3.14
N ARG A 182 4.15 10.61 -3.63
CA ARG A 182 3.46 9.83 -4.66
C ARG A 182 4.29 9.87 -5.93
N PHE A 183 4.44 8.71 -6.59
CA PHE A 183 5.14 8.65 -7.86
C PHE A 183 4.46 9.58 -8.88
N ASP A 184 5.26 10.43 -9.50
CA ASP A 184 4.83 11.38 -10.52
C ASP A 184 5.58 11.01 -11.82
N PRO A 185 4.91 10.40 -12.81
CA PRO A 185 5.57 9.96 -14.04
C PRO A 185 6.13 11.14 -14.84
N GLU A 186 5.57 12.35 -14.74
CA GLU A 186 6.03 13.55 -15.47
C GLU A 186 7.31 14.13 -14.86
N LYS A 187 7.41 14.18 -13.52
CA LYS A 187 8.65 14.64 -12.84
C LYS A 187 9.80 13.64 -12.95
N ASN A 188 9.51 12.36 -13.17
CA ASN A 188 10.49 11.29 -13.25
C ASN A 188 10.80 10.87 -14.70
N GLN A 189 10.44 11.69 -15.70
CA GLN A 189 10.71 11.48 -17.14
C GLN A 189 12.21 11.35 -17.51
N GLY A 190 13.13 11.61 -16.58
CA GLY A 190 14.54 11.21 -16.72
C GLY A 190 14.77 9.70 -16.75
N GLN A 191 13.77 8.90 -16.34
CA GLN A 191 13.79 7.43 -16.35
C GLN A 191 12.60 6.82 -17.13
N SER A 192 11.66 7.63 -17.60
CA SER A 192 10.51 7.21 -18.42
C SER A 192 10.53 7.96 -19.76
N LYS A 193 11.32 7.43 -20.69
CA LYS A 193 11.31 7.83 -22.11
C LYS A 193 10.68 6.71 -22.95
N PHE A 194 9.54 6.17 -22.53
CA PHE A 194 8.88 5.09 -23.27
C PHE A 194 7.35 5.18 -23.33
N MET A 195 6.76 6.34 -23.01
CA MET A 195 5.31 6.50 -23.02
C MET A 195 4.71 7.24 -24.22
N ASN A 196 5.51 7.70 -25.19
CA ASN A 196 5.00 8.57 -26.27
C ASN A 196 5.24 8.07 -27.70
N GLU A 197 5.50 6.78 -27.92
CA GLU A 197 5.67 6.24 -29.27
C GLU A 197 4.82 4.98 -29.49
N GLU A 198 3.48 5.08 -29.43
CA GLU A 198 2.60 4.08 -30.05
C GLU A 198 1.15 4.60 -30.24
N GLU A 199 0.96 5.85 -30.67
CA GLU A 199 -0.35 6.35 -31.15
C GLU A 199 -0.31 7.09 -32.50
N THR A 200 0.78 6.98 -33.26
CA THR A 200 0.82 7.47 -34.65
C THR A 200 1.32 6.41 -35.61
N GLU A 201 0.47 5.41 -35.87
CA GLU A 201 0.43 4.76 -37.17
C GLU A 201 -1.02 4.37 -37.50
N LYS A 202 -1.81 5.39 -37.82
CA LYS A 202 -2.91 5.30 -38.77
C LYS A 202 -2.64 6.33 -39.84
N ASP A 203 -2.13 5.86 -40.98
CA ASP A 203 -2.63 6.12 -42.34
C ASP A 203 -1.80 5.36 -43.38
#